data_AF-U2P8C4-F1
#
_entry.id   AF-U2P8C4-F1
#
_cell.length_a   1.000
_cell.length_b   1.000
_cell.length_c   1.000
_cell.angle_alpha   90.00
_cell.angle_beta   90.00
_cell.angle_gamma   90.00
#
_symmetry.space_group_name_H-M   'P 1'
#
loop_
_entity.id
_entity.type
_entity.pdbx_description
1 polymer ?
#
loop_
_entity_poly.entity_id
_entity_poly.type
_entity_poly.pdbx_seq_one_letter_code
_entity_poly.pdbx_strand_id
1 'polypeptide(L)'
;MVMNNISCDVIQDLMPVYIEHMCSTESRKLVEAHMAECEGCRQVFRAYTDETIVREVSRTEAHAEGKENEFHQILKNVENKVIKRVAVIAVIIVSFAAAIGIINFVPVFPASYEDAIVHVTASEEKDRIDIDTAQVRLHEDVVDDSIVLTGRYSLAARRSYEKSGQRYRYEKSLENKKISRVIYRGTDGTETVLWEK
;
A
#
# COMPACT_ATOMS: atom_id res chain seq x y z
N MET A 1 -56.66 -2.13 15.49
CA MET A 1 -55.22 -2.22 15.16
C MET A 1 -54.65 -3.33 16.02
N VAL A 2 -54.34 -4.48 15.45
CA VAL A 2 -53.77 -5.60 16.21
C VAL A 2 -52.26 -5.38 16.25
N MET A 3 -51.76 -4.92 17.39
CA MET A 3 -50.33 -4.94 17.71
C MET A 3 -49.95 -6.42 17.85
N ASN A 4 -49.07 -6.92 16.98
CA ASN A 4 -48.58 -8.31 17.02
C ASN A 4 -47.78 -8.54 18.31
N ASN A 5 -48.47 -8.81 19.41
CA ASN A 5 -47.83 -9.22 20.65
C ASN A 5 -47.69 -10.74 20.60
N ILE A 6 -46.48 -11.20 20.27
CA ILE A 6 -46.16 -12.62 20.20
C ILE A 6 -46.30 -13.22 21.59
N SER A 7 -46.92 -14.40 21.70
CA SER A 7 -47.21 -15.01 23.00
C SER A 7 -45.93 -15.40 23.73
N CYS A 8 -45.97 -15.33 25.07
CA CYS A 8 -44.85 -15.74 25.92
C CYS A 8 -44.41 -17.19 25.63
N ASP A 9 -45.35 -18.08 25.33
CA ASP A 9 -45.08 -19.49 25.01
C ASP A 9 -44.15 -19.65 23.81
N VAL A 10 -44.39 -18.89 22.72
CA VAL A 10 -43.54 -18.92 21.53
C VAL A 10 -42.14 -18.40 21.83
N ILE A 11 -42.02 -17.41 22.72
CA ILE A 11 -40.72 -16.85 23.13
C ILE A 11 -39.95 -17.83 24.02
N GLN A 12 -40.66 -18.55 24.90
CA GLN A 12 -40.07 -19.59 25.73
C GLN A 12 -39.59 -20.79 24.90
N ASP A 13 -40.35 -21.21 23.89
CA ASP A 13 -39.93 -22.28 22.96
C ASP A 13 -38.66 -21.91 22.17
N LEU A 14 -38.49 -20.62 21.83
CA LEU A 14 -37.31 -20.12 21.14
C LEU A 14 -36.11 -19.86 22.07
N MET A 15 -36.33 -19.88 23.39
CA MET A 15 -35.33 -19.49 24.39
C MET A 15 -34.08 -20.37 24.41
N PRO A 16 -34.17 -21.72 24.33
CA PRO A 16 -32.98 -22.58 24.30
C PRO A 16 -32.09 -22.28 23.09
N VAL A 17 -32.69 -22.15 21.91
CA VAL A 17 -31.99 -21.90 20.64
C VAL A 17 -31.44 -20.45 20.57
N TYR A 18 -32.10 -19.52 21.27
CA TYR A 18 -31.59 -18.15 21.47
C TYR A 18 -30.32 -18.13 22.33
N ILE A 19 -30.32 -18.87 23.45
CA ILE A 19 -29.16 -19.02 24.36
C ILE A 19 -27.99 -19.70 23.65
N GLU A 20 -28.25 -20.73 22.85
CA GLU A 20 -27.23 -21.43 22.05
C GLU A 20 -26.79 -20.61 20.80
N HIS A 21 -27.35 -19.42 20.60
CA HIS A 21 -27.10 -18.54 19.45
C HIS A 21 -27.36 -19.17 18.07
N MET A 22 -28.12 -20.27 18.01
CA MET A 22 -28.46 -21.00 16.79
C MET A 22 -29.70 -20.45 16.06
N CYS A 23 -30.31 -19.38 16.59
CA CYS A 23 -31.45 -18.72 15.97
C CYS A 23 -31.06 -17.77 14.83
N SER A 24 -31.96 -17.62 13.85
CA SER A 24 -31.82 -16.63 12.78
C SER A 24 -31.86 -15.20 13.34
N THR A 25 -31.29 -14.24 12.62
CA THR A 25 -31.25 -12.83 13.04
C THR A 25 -32.63 -12.22 13.27
N GLU A 26 -33.64 -12.64 12.49
CA GLU A 26 -35.01 -12.15 12.63
C GLU A 26 -35.69 -12.74 13.86
N SER A 27 -35.47 -14.02 14.14
CA SER A 27 -35.95 -14.68 15.37
C SER A 27 -35.29 -14.08 16.63
N ARG A 28 -34.03 -13.66 16.53
CA ARG A 28 -33.30 -13.04 17.65
C ARG A 28 -33.89 -11.69 18.05
N LYS A 29 -34.10 -10.80 17.08
CA LYS A 29 -34.71 -9.48 17.30
C LYS A 29 -36.10 -9.59 17.92
N LEU A 30 -36.84 -10.61 17.52
CA LEU A 30 -38.18 -10.89 18.01
C LEU A 30 -38.19 -11.28 19.50
N VAL A 31 -37.27 -12.16 19.91
CA VAL A 31 -37.11 -12.54 21.33
C VAL A 31 -36.67 -11.33 22.17
N GLU A 32 -35.73 -10.53 21.67
CA GLU A 32 -35.23 -9.32 22.35
C GLU A 32 -36.31 -8.26 22.53
N ALA A 33 -37.10 -7.99 21.48
CA ALA A 33 -38.20 -7.04 21.53
C ALA A 33 -39.25 -7.46 22.57
N HIS A 34 -39.60 -8.75 22.62
CA HIS A 34 -40.55 -9.25 23.62
C HIS A 34 -39.97 -9.23 25.04
N MET A 35 -38.69 -9.58 25.22
CA MET A 35 -38.02 -9.52 26.52
C MET A 35 -37.81 -8.10 27.02
N ALA A 36 -37.86 -7.07 26.17
CA ALA A 36 -37.85 -5.67 26.58
C ALA A 36 -39.17 -5.28 27.29
N GLU A 37 -40.29 -5.87 26.89
CA GLU A 37 -41.62 -5.52 27.39
C GLU A 37 -42.20 -6.53 28.39
N CYS A 38 -41.74 -7.79 28.38
CA CYS A 38 -42.26 -8.87 29.24
C CYS A 38 -41.27 -9.27 30.34
N GLU A 39 -41.62 -8.97 31.59
CA GLU A 39 -40.80 -9.35 32.75
C GLU A 39 -40.82 -10.86 33.03
N GLY A 40 -41.93 -11.56 32.76
CA GLY A 40 -42.03 -13.01 32.94
C GLY A 40 -41.03 -13.77 32.06
N CYS A 41 -40.93 -13.41 30.77
CA CYS A 41 -39.95 -14.01 29.86
C CYS A 41 -38.50 -13.70 30.27
N ARG A 42 -38.23 -12.52 30.88
CA ARG A 42 -36.91 -12.21 31.43
C ARG A 42 -36.55 -13.10 32.62
N GLN A 43 -37.50 -13.40 33.50
CA GLN A 43 -37.26 -14.28 34.65
C GLN A 43 -36.98 -15.71 34.20
N VAL A 44 -37.73 -16.21 33.21
CA VAL A 44 -37.50 -17.54 32.64
C VAL A 44 -36.13 -17.63 31.96
N PHE A 45 -35.73 -16.61 31.19
CA PHE A 45 -34.38 -16.54 30.62
C PHE A 45 -33.29 -16.57 31.69
N ARG A 46 -33.48 -15.84 32.79
CA ARG A 46 -32.55 -15.87 33.92
C ARG A 46 -32.42 -17.26 34.51
N ALA A 47 -33.51 -17.99 34.70
CA ALA A 47 -33.47 -19.36 35.20
C ALA A 47 -32.65 -20.30 34.30
N TYR A 48 -32.80 -20.21 32.98
CA TYR A 48 -31.96 -20.97 32.03
C TYR A 48 -30.48 -20.57 32.10
N THR A 49 -30.18 -19.27 32.29
CA THR A 49 -28.80 -18.78 32.40
C THR A 49 -28.14 -19.08 33.75
N ASP A 50 -28.92 -19.15 34.84
CA ASP A 50 -28.41 -19.42 36.19
C ASP A 50 -28.06 -20.92 36.34
N GLU A 51 -28.86 -21.81 35.74
CA GLU A 51 -28.55 -23.24 35.68
C GLU A 51 -27.37 -23.58 34.74
N THR A 52 -27.08 -22.71 33.76
CA THR A 52 -25.95 -22.90 32.83
C THR A 52 -24.60 -22.41 33.39
N ILE A 53 -24.55 -21.86 34.61
CA ILE A 53 -23.29 -21.58 35.33
C ILE A 53 -22.77 -22.85 36.03
N VAL A 54 -22.62 -23.94 35.28
CA VAL A 54 -21.69 -25.03 35.62
C VAL A 54 -20.85 -25.32 34.40
N ARG A 55 -20.01 -24.35 34.02
CA ARG A 55 -18.62 -24.58 33.62
C ARG A 55 -17.91 -23.26 33.37
N GLU A 56 -16.95 -23.03 34.25
CA GLU A 56 -15.85 -22.07 34.11
C GLU A 56 -16.26 -20.60 34.20
N VAL A 57 -16.04 -19.98 35.36
CA VAL A 57 -14.81 -19.24 35.64
C VAL A 57 -14.86 -18.78 37.10
N SER A 58 -14.04 -19.41 37.93
CA SER A 58 -13.59 -18.82 39.20
C SER A 58 -12.69 -17.64 38.90
N ARG A 59 -13.21 -16.40 38.98
CA ARG A 59 -12.53 -15.31 39.70
C ARG A 59 -13.38 -14.04 39.78
N THR A 60 -13.44 -13.53 41.01
CA THR A 60 -13.66 -12.13 41.42
C THR A 60 -15.07 -11.57 41.27
N GLU A 61 -15.90 -11.96 42.23
CA GLU A 61 -16.56 -11.10 43.24
C GLU A 61 -17.01 -9.67 42.88
N ALA A 62 -18.31 -9.49 43.10
CA ALA A 62 -18.94 -8.39 43.85
C ALA A 62 -18.92 -6.97 43.25
N HIS A 63 -20.02 -6.57 42.62
CA HIS A 63 -21.05 -5.78 43.30
C HIS A 63 -22.22 -5.52 42.33
N ALA A 64 -23.42 -5.83 42.79
CA ALA A 64 -24.66 -5.41 42.17
C ALA A 64 -24.86 -3.92 42.47
N GLU A 65 -24.97 -3.09 41.43
CA GLU A 65 -25.75 -1.83 41.32
C GLU A 65 -25.28 -1.09 40.05
N GLY A 66 -26.11 -1.00 39.00
CA GLY A 66 -25.84 -0.17 37.80
C GLY A 66 -25.93 -0.82 36.41
N LYS A 67 -26.63 -1.95 36.25
CA LYS A 67 -26.58 -2.78 35.03
C LYS A 67 -27.44 -2.34 33.82
N GLU A 68 -27.89 -1.09 33.72
CA GLU A 68 -28.46 -0.59 32.46
C GLU A 68 -27.39 0.05 31.54
N ASN A 69 -26.21 0.34 32.11
CA ASN A 69 -25.17 1.13 31.43
C ASN A 69 -23.96 0.27 31.02
N GLU A 70 -23.81 -0.93 31.58
CA GLU A 70 -22.63 -1.79 31.38
C GLU A 70 -22.68 -2.61 30.09
N PHE A 71 -23.84 -3.15 29.72
CA PHE A 71 -23.97 -3.96 28.50
C PHE A 71 -23.63 -3.17 27.22
N HIS A 72 -24.04 -1.90 27.19
CA HIS A 72 -23.77 -1.01 26.07
C HIS A 72 -22.30 -0.52 26.02
N GLN A 73 -21.59 -0.53 27.15
CA GLN A 73 -20.18 -0.15 27.27
C GLN A 73 -19.23 -1.30 26.97
N ILE A 74 -19.61 -2.54 27.29
CA ILE A 74 -18.83 -3.74 26.98
C ILE A 74 -18.73 -3.94 25.45
N LEU A 75 -19.82 -3.74 24.71
CA LEU A 75 -19.83 -3.81 23.23
C LEU A 75 -18.98 -2.69 22.59
N LYS A 76 -19.08 -1.45 23.09
CA LYS A 76 -18.27 -0.31 22.59
C LYS A 76 -16.77 -0.45 22.87
N ASN A 77 -16.37 -1.14 23.94
CA ASN A 77 -14.96 -1.28 24.33
C ASN A 77 -14.20 -2.36 23.53
N VAL A 78 -14.90 -3.32 22.92
CA VAL A 78 -14.30 -4.33 22.03
C VAL A 78 -14.06 -3.76 20.63
N GLU A 79 -15.03 -3.00 20.09
CA GLU A 79 -14.90 -2.33 18.79
C GLU A 79 -13.77 -1.29 18.79
N ASN A 80 -13.66 -0.47 19.84
CA ASN A 80 -12.59 0.52 19.93
C ASN A 80 -11.18 -0.08 20.05
N LYS A 81 -11.01 -1.30 20.61
CA LYS A 81 -9.70 -1.95 20.70
C LYS A 81 -9.27 -2.55 19.36
N VAL A 82 -10.20 -3.13 18.59
CA VAL A 82 -9.91 -3.69 17.26
C VAL A 82 -9.71 -2.57 16.24
N ILE A 83 -10.56 -1.55 16.24
CA ILE A 83 -10.43 -0.37 15.35
C ILE A 83 -9.10 0.35 15.59
N LYS A 84 -8.67 0.52 16.85
CA LYS A 84 -7.36 1.10 17.18
C LYS A 84 -6.20 0.23 16.65
N ARG A 85 -6.28 -1.10 16.74
CA ARG A 85 -5.24 -1.99 16.21
C ARG A 85 -5.16 -1.95 14.68
N VAL A 86 -6.30 -1.95 13.99
CA VAL A 86 -6.36 -1.84 12.53
C VAL A 86 -5.84 -0.47 12.06
N ALA A 87 -6.19 0.62 12.76
CA ALA A 87 -5.69 1.96 12.46
C ALA A 87 -4.15 2.06 12.58
N VAL A 88 -3.56 1.45 13.60
CA VAL A 88 -2.08 1.41 13.76
C VAL A 88 -1.42 0.65 12.60
N ILE A 89 -1.97 -0.51 12.21
CA ILE A 89 -1.44 -1.29 11.09
C ILE A 89 -1.55 -0.50 9.77
N ALA A 90 -2.67 0.19 9.53
CA ALA A 90 -2.86 1.01 8.34
C ALA A 90 -1.84 2.17 8.27
N VAL A 91 -1.57 2.86 9.39
CA VAL A 91 -0.55 3.92 9.45
C VAL A 91 0.84 3.37 9.15
N ILE A 92 1.18 2.18 9.67
CA ILE A 92 2.47 1.54 9.38
C ILE A 92 2.61 1.22 7.89
N ILE A 93 1.58 0.63 7.27
CA ILE A 93 1.59 0.30 5.83
C ILE A 93 1.74 1.56 4.98
N VAL A 94 0.98 2.61 5.27
CA VAL A 94 1.08 3.89 4.55
C VAL A 94 2.45 4.52 4.73
N SER A 95 3.02 4.49 5.94
CA SER A 95 4.36 5.01 6.20
C SER A 95 5.46 4.23 5.46
N PHE A 96 5.33 2.91 5.38
CA PHE A 96 6.24 2.06 4.62
C PHE A 96 6.12 2.30 3.11
N ALA A 97 4.90 2.42 2.60
CA ALA A 97 4.67 2.74 1.19
C ALA A 97 5.25 4.12 0.83
N ALA A 98 5.09 5.12 1.71
CA ALA A 98 5.70 6.43 1.53
C ALA A 98 7.24 6.37 1.56
N ALA A 99 7.83 5.63 2.51
CA ALA A 99 9.28 5.43 2.58
C ALA A 99 9.84 4.73 1.32
N ILE A 100 9.15 3.69 0.84
CA ILE A 100 9.51 2.99 -0.41
C ILE A 100 9.38 3.92 -1.61
N GLY A 101 8.33 4.74 -1.67
CA GLY A 101 8.15 5.75 -2.72
C GLY A 101 9.29 6.77 -2.74
N ILE A 102 9.72 7.25 -1.58
CA ILE A 102 10.83 8.20 -1.44
C ILE A 102 12.17 7.55 -1.83
N ILE A 103 12.41 6.29 -1.45
CA ILE A 103 13.65 5.58 -1.79
C ILE A 103 13.74 5.30 -3.29
N ASN A 104 12.62 4.96 -3.95
CA ASN A 104 12.58 4.71 -5.39
C ASN A 104 12.58 6.01 -6.21
N PHE A 105 12.30 7.15 -5.60
CA PHE A 105 12.56 8.46 -6.19
C PHE A 105 14.06 8.73 -6.15
N VAL A 106 14.82 7.97 -6.93
CA VAL A 106 16.22 8.29 -7.22
C VAL A 106 16.19 9.53 -8.08
N PRO A 107 16.61 10.71 -7.59
CA PRO A 107 16.60 11.90 -8.40
C PRO A 107 17.61 11.70 -9.53
N VAL A 108 17.07 11.61 -10.75
CA VAL A 108 17.86 11.56 -11.97
C VAL A 108 18.01 13.00 -12.44
N PHE A 109 19.21 13.53 -12.31
CA PHE A 109 19.54 14.89 -12.72
C PHE A 109 19.99 14.91 -14.17
N PRO A 110 19.59 15.93 -14.94
CA PRO A 110 20.01 16.05 -16.31
C PRO A 110 21.48 16.55 -16.31
N ALA A 111 22.32 16.01 -17.18
CA ALA A 111 23.77 16.24 -17.17
C ALA A 111 24.20 17.31 -18.16
N SER A 112 25.14 18.17 -17.77
CA SER A 112 25.85 19.03 -18.72
C SER A 112 26.85 18.21 -19.55
N TYR A 113 27.27 18.72 -20.71
CA TYR A 113 28.28 18.08 -21.54
C TYR A 113 29.60 17.86 -20.79
N GLU A 114 30.03 18.85 -19.99
CA GLU A 114 31.26 18.76 -19.19
C GLU A 114 31.22 17.61 -18.17
N ASP A 115 30.03 17.32 -17.63
CA ASP A 115 29.83 16.21 -16.69
C ASP A 115 29.71 14.85 -17.42
N ALA A 116 29.17 14.86 -18.64
CA ALA A 116 28.96 13.66 -19.44
C ALA A 116 30.26 13.11 -20.04
N ILE A 117 31.24 13.97 -20.33
CA ILE A 117 32.56 13.63 -20.90
C ILE A 117 32.42 12.56 -21.99
N VAL A 118 31.72 12.92 -23.05
CA VAL A 118 31.38 11.99 -24.14
C VAL A 118 32.52 11.95 -25.14
N HIS A 119 33.09 10.76 -25.35
CA HIS A 119 34.09 10.49 -26.35
C HIS A 119 33.48 9.60 -27.44
N VAL A 120 33.53 10.08 -28.67
CA VAL A 120 32.98 9.37 -29.84
C VAL A 120 34.15 8.91 -30.71
N THR A 121 34.18 7.62 -31.03
CA THR A 121 35.16 7.02 -31.94
C THR A 121 34.41 6.35 -33.08
N ALA A 122 34.57 6.84 -34.30
CA ALA A 122 33.96 6.26 -35.48
C ALA A 122 34.93 5.30 -36.20
N SER A 123 34.44 4.11 -36.56
CA SER A 123 35.13 3.15 -37.40
C SER A 123 34.39 3.04 -38.74
N GLU A 124 34.90 3.74 -39.76
CA GLU A 124 34.31 3.75 -41.11
C GLU A 124 34.36 2.37 -41.79
N GLU A 125 35.38 1.56 -41.49
CA GLU A 125 35.55 0.22 -42.06
C GLU A 125 34.50 -0.77 -41.53
N LYS A 126 34.05 -0.59 -40.28
CA LYS A 126 33.10 -1.48 -39.61
C LYS A 126 31.68 -0.93 -39.57
N ASP A 127 31.44 0.27 -40.12
CA ASP A 127 30.17 1.00 -40.06
C ASP A 127 29.64 1.12 -38.62
N ARG A 128 30.52 1.49 -37.69
CA ARG A 128 30.23 1.53 -36.24
C ARG A 128 30.77 2.79 -35.58
N ILE A 129 30.07 3.25 -34.56
CA ILE A 129 30.51 4.28 -33.63
C ILE A 129 30.53 3.70 -32.21
N ASP A 130 31.66 3.88 -31.54
CA ASP A 130 31.84 3.62 -30.12
C ASP A 130 31.71 4.95 -29.35
N ILE A 131 30.85 4.96 -28.34
CA ILE A 131 30.59 6.11 -27.48
C ILE A 131 30.97 5.73 -26.05
N ASP A 132 32.05 6.34 -25.54
CA ASP A 132 32.43 6.24 -24.14
C ASP A 132 31.97 7.48 -23.38
N THR A 133 31.39 7.30 -22.21
CA THR A 133 30.91 8.42 -21.37
C THR A 133 31.24 8.20 -19.90
N ALA A 134 31.52 9.31 -19.20
CA ALA A 134 31.79 9.29 -17.77
C ALA A 134 30.53 9.66 -17.00
N GLN A 135 30.22 8.91 -15.94
CA GLN A 135 29.26 9.30 -14.89
C GLN A 135 27.77 9.39 -15.29
N VAL A 136 27.44 9.40 -16.57
CA VAL A 136 26.08 9.59 -17.06
C VAL A 136 25.61 8.37 -17.84
N ARG A 137 24.29 8.12 -17.78
CA ARG A 137 23.61 7.29 -18.76
C ARG A 137 23.17 8.18 -19.91
N LEU A 138 23.46 7.75 -21.12
CA LEU A 138 23.00 8.41 -22.32
C LEU A 138 21.63 7.86 -22.72
N HIS A 139 20.74 8.76 -23.09
CA HIS A 139 19.56 8.45 -23.88
C HIS A 139 19.87 8.85 -25.32
N GLU A 140 19.63 7.91 -26.24
CA GLU A 140 19.94 8.03 -27.65
C GLU A 140 18.63 8.13 -28.43
N ASP A 141 18.51 9.18 -29.25
CA ASP A 141 17.43 9.35 -30.20
C ASP A 141 18.03 9.59 -31.60
N VAL A 142 17.48 8.95 -32.63
CA VAL A 142 17.89 9.16 -34.02
C VAL A 142 16.88 10.11 -34.68
N VAL A 143 17.34 11.30 -35.07
CA VAL A 143 16.52 12.35 -35.70
C VAL A 143 17.27 12.87 -36.93
N ASP A 144 16.63 12.89 -38.09
CA ASP A 144 17.18 13.46 -39.34
C ASP A 144 18.65 13.08 -39.59
N ASP A 145 18.92 11.77 -39.61
CA ASP A 145 20.25 11.19 -39.86
C ASP A 145 21.34 11.62 -38.85
N SER A 146 20.92 12.16 -37.70
CA SER A 146 21.78 12.51 -36.57
C SER A 146 21.44 11.69 -35.34
N ILE A 147 22.47 11.22 -34.63
CA ILE A 147 22.33 10.64 -33.31
C ILE A 147 22.35 11.78 -32.28
N VAL A 148 21.25 11.93 -31.56
CA VAL A 148 21.10 12.91 -30.48
C VAL A 148 21.30 12.19 -29.15
N LEU A 149 22.35 12.56 -28.42
CA LEU A 149 22.67 12.04 -27.11
C LEU A 149 22.24 13.03 -26.04
N THR A 150 21.53 12.55 -25.02
CA THR A 150 21.20 13.34 -23.82
C THR A 150 21.66 12.61 -22.57
N GLY A 151 22.39 13.31 -21.70
CA GLY A 151 22.96 12.73 -20.48
C GLY A 151 22.06 12.89 -19.27
N ARG A 152 21.97 11.82 -18.47
CA ARG A 152 21.32 11.84 -17.15
C ARG A 152 22.17 11.08 -16.13
N TYR A 153 22.26 11.55 -14.89
CA TYR A 153 22.97 10.87 -13.82
C TYR A 153 22.15 10.77 -12.53
N SER A 154 22.49 9.78 -11.71
CA SER A 154 22.06 9.71 -10.32
C SER A 154 23.26 9.97 -9.41
N LEU A 155 23.00 10.42 -8.17
CA LEU A 155 24.05 10.60 -7.17
C LEU A 155 24.84 9.29 -6.91
N ALA A 156 24.18 8.14 -7.04
CA ALA A 156 24.83 6.83 -6.93
C ALA A 156 25.78 6.57 -8.10
N ALA A 157 25.40 6.92 -9.33
CA ALA A 157 26.25 6.77 -10.51
C ALA A 157 27.52 7.64 -10.41
N ARG A 158 27.38 8.90 -9.97
CA ARG A 158 28.51 9.82 -9.73
C ARG A 158 29.50 9.26 -8.70
N ARG A 159 29.00 8.84 -7.53
CA ARG A 159 29.85 8.22 -6.48
C ARG A 159 30.55 6.94 -6.96
N SER A 160 29.89 6.15 -7.81
CA SER A 160 30.49 4.94 -8.35
C SER A 160 31.69 5.27 -9.25
N TYR A 161 31.53 6.25 -10.14
CA TYR A 161 32.63 6.69 -11.00
C TYR A 161 33.78 7.31 -10.22
N GLU A 162 33.52 8.17 -9.24
CA GLU A 162 34.57 8.75 -8.39
C GLU A 162 35.44 7.68 -7.71
N LYS A 163 34.87 6.49 -7.45
CA LYS A 163 35.59 5.36 -6.83
C LYS A 163 36.33 4.47 -7.82
N SER A 164 35.74 4.16 -8.97
CA SER A 164 36.29 3.15 -9.91
C SER A 164 36.87 3.73 -11.20
N GLY A 165 36.56 4.99 -11.54
CA GLY A 165 36.86 5.59 -12.84
C GLY A 165 36.16 4.90 -14.02
N GLN A 166 35.20 4.01 -13.75
CA GLN A 166 34.61 3.16 -14.77
C GLN A 166 33.70 3.96 -15.72
N ARG A 167 34.00 3.92 -17.01
CA ARG A 167 33.19 4.53 -18.06
C ARG A 167 32.11 3.58 -18.57
N TYR A 168 31.00 4.13 -19.04
CA TYR A 168 30.01 3.38 -19.79
C TYR A 168 30.39 3.41 -21.27
N ARG A 169 30.38 2.23 -21.90
CA ARG A 169 30.63 2.07 -23.33
C ARG A 169 29.33 1.69 -24.03
N TYR A 170 29.00 2.42 -25.07
CA TYR A 170 27.86 2.18 -25.95
C TYR A 170 28.39 1.96 -27.37
N GLU A 171 27.96 0.89 -28.02
CA GLU A 171 28.34 0.56 -29.39
C GLU A 171 27.10 0.72 -30.28
N LYS A 172 27.25 1.46 -31.39
CA LYS A 172 26.15 1.71 -32.32
C LYS A 172 26.56 1.50 -33.77
N SER A 173 25.68 0.91 -34.56
CA SER A 173 25.83 0.79 -36.01
C SER A 173 25.47 2.11 -36.70
N LEU A 174 26.24 2.49 -37.72
CA LEU A 174 26.02 3.68 -38.55
C LEU A 174 24.89 3.52 -39.60
N GLU A 175 24.11 2.44 -39.49
CA GLU A 175 22.98 2.10 -40.37
C GLU A 175 23.32 2.22 -41.87
N ASN A 176 24.37 1.53 -42.32
CA ASN A 176 24.85 1.56 -43.71
C ASN A 176 25.19 2.98 -44.18
N LYS A 177 25.94 3.75 -43.39
CA LYS A 177 26.37 5.12 -43.70
C LYS A 177 25.26 6.16 -43.80
N LYS A 178 24.06 5.86 -43.31
CA LYS A 178 22.94 6.81 -43.29
C LYS A 178 23.15 7.90 -42.24
N ILE A 179 23.77 7.56 -41.12
CA ILE A 179 24.07 8.51 -40.05
C ILE A 179 25.23 9.42 -40.44
N SER A 180 24.99 10.74 -40.37
CA SER A 180 25.94 11.79 -40.77
C SER A 180 26.56 12.53 -39.60
N ARG A 181 25.88 12.58 -38.44
CA ARG A 181 26.29 13.39 -37.29
C ARG A 181 25.94 12.74 -35.95
N VAL A 182 26.74 13.01 -34.93
CA VAL A 182 26.44 12.72 -33.53
C VAL A 182 26.53 14.02 -32.74
N ILE A 183 25.45 14.37 -32.05
CA ILE A 183 25.36 15.59 -31.24
C ILE A 183 24.99 15.25 -29.80
N TYR A 184 25.54 15.99 -28.85
CA TYR A 184 25.08 16.00 -27.48
C TYR A 184 24.15 17.19 -27.26
N ARG A 185 22.95 16.95 -26.75
CA ARG A 185 22.01 18.00 -26.36
C ARG A 185 22.00 18.15 -24.84
N GLY A 186 22.48 19.31 -24.40
CA GLY A 186 22.46 19.75 -23.02
C GLY A 186 21.06 20.07 -22.51
N THR A 187 20.96 20.24 -21.21
CA THR A 187 19.69 20.47 -20.48
C THR A 187 19.14 21.88 -20.70
N ASP A 188 20.03 22.79 -21.06
CA ASP A 188 19.78 24.17 -21.48
C ASP A 188 19.40 24.28 -22.97
N GLY A 189 19.33 23.15 -23.68
CA GLY A 189 19.05 23.10 -25.11
C GLY A 189 20.28 23.39 -25.98
N THR A 190 21.47 23.54 -25.39
CA THR A 190 22.71 23.68 -26.18
C THR A 190 23.02 22.37 -26.89
N GLU A 191 23.40 22.48 -28.16
CA GLU A 191 23.80 21.33 -28.96
C GLU A 191 25.30 21.41 -29.22
N THR A 192 26.02 20.35 -28.86
CA THR A 192 27.45 20.21 -29.11
C THR A 192 27.64 19.09 -30.12
N VAL A 193 28.24 19.40 -31.26
CA VAL A 193 28.57 18.38 -32.26
C VAL A 193 29.78 17.59 -31.76
N LEU A 194 29.60 16.28 -31.60
CA LEU A 194 30.65 15.37 -31.14
C LEU A 194 31.37 14.69 -32.29
N TRP A 195 30.65 14.44 -33.37
CA TRP A 195 31.17 13.83 -34.59
C TRP A 195 30.31 14.24 -35.78
N GLU A 196 30.96 14.45 -36.92
CA GLU A 196 30.34 14.78 -38.20
C GLU A 196 31.20 14.16 -39.30
N LYS A 197 30.53 13.67 -40.34
CA LYS A 197 31.13 13.00 -41.50
C LYS A 197 31.39 13.95 -42.66
#